data_AF-A0A0K0FQB7-F1
#
_entry.id   AF-A0A0K0FQB7-F1
#
_cell.length_a   1.000
_cell.length_b   1.000
_cell.length_c   1.000
_cell.angle_alpha   90.00
_cell.angle_beta   90.00
_cell.angle_gamma   90.00
#
_symmetry.space_group_name_H-M   'P 1'
#
loop_
_entity.id
_entity.type
_entity.pdbx_description
1 polymer ?
#
loop_
_entity_poly.entity_id
_entity_poly.type
_entity_poly.pdbx_seq_one_letter_code
_entity_poly.pdbx_strand_id
1 'polypeptide(L)'
;MNEDNPIQLNIGGTNFYVSYDTICRIPFIAEKYYRKKYIENTSRRFSAVSIKSKITETINSFKTTNCDSKNYHSEINSSAPSLNIGNDYESFRKQSFSCPRIFIDRDPKYFPIILEFVRNAEEGFETRYHFDDDEELIALEKECKFYQMDDFLQIIQMLMEPLKINNTVVWKQSAIDLYWRSFVHCVVDPTLSVPFLFEKNSHLFAKCIACDTVQEPKVSSIIDVNAEGWLPMVHHMKSMKGIVIQTIDESCCLVEWQNGAQTHLPNSCLKRLLDPVTFSSASTTPEN
;
A
#
# COMPACT_ATOMS: atom_id res chain seq x y z
N MET A 1 2.76 -36.49 1.52
CA MET A 1 2.07 -36.04 0.28
C MET A 1 3.16 -35.88 -0.76
N ASN A 2 2.95 -36.30 -2.01
CA ASN A 2 3.84 -35.86 -3.09
C ASN A 2 3.71 -34.34 -3.14
N GLU A 3 4.82 -33.63 -2.90
CA GLU A 3 4.85 -32.16 -2.87
C GLU A 3 4.50 -31.55 -4.24
N ASP A 4 4.56 -32.35 -5.31
CA ASP A 4 4.31 -31.94 -6.69
C ASP A 4 2.84 -31.98 -7.14
N ASN A 5 1.92 -32.55 -6.36
CA ASN A 5 0.52 -32.62 -6.78
C ASN A 5 -0.24 -31.36 -6.36
N PRO A 6 -0.90 -30.64 -7.30
CA PRO A 6 -1.68 -29.46 -6.97
C PRO A 6 -2.85 -29.85 -6.07
N ILE A 7 -3.10 -29.02 -5.07
CA ILE A 7 -4.23 -29.12 -4.16
C ILE A 7 -5.39 -28.34 -4.79
N GLN A 8 -6.55 -28.98 -4.89
CA GLN A 8 -7.76 -28.35 -5.40
C GLN A 8 -8.53 -27.72 -4.24
N LEU A 9 -8.66 -26.39 -4.25
CA LEU A 9 -9.55 -25.64 -3.37
C LEU A 9 -10.79 -25.21 -4.12
N ASN A 10 -11.95 -25.31 -3.48
CA ASN A 10 -13.18 -24.73 -3.96
C ASN A 10 -13.66 -23.69 -2.93
N ILE A 11 -13.66 -22.41 -3.33
CA ILE A 11 -14.13 -21.28 -2.51
C ILE A 11 -15.44 -20.79 -3.11
N GLY A 12 -16.56 -21.01 -2.42
CA GLY A 12 -17.88 -20.53 -2.85
C GLY A 12 -18.28 -20.95 -4.26
N GLY A 13 -17.83 -22.12 -4.73
CA GLY A 13 -18.07 -22.63 -6.08
C GLY A 13 -16.91 -22.42 -7.08
N THR A 14 -15.96 -21.53 -6.79
CA THR A 14 -14.81 -21.28 -7.67
C THR A 14 -13.63 -22.17 -7.32
N ASN A 15 -13.06 -22.85 -8.31
CA ASN A 15 -11.91 -23.74 -8.12
C ASN A 15 -10.58 -23.01 -8.25
N PHE A 16 -9.67 -23.27 -7.32
CA PHE A 16 -8.30 -22.80 -7.25
C PHE A 16 -7.36 -23.99 -7.17
N TYR A 17 -6.19 -23.88 -7.81
CA TYR A 17 -5.13 -24.86 -7.74
C TYR A 17 -3.92 -24.22 -7.08
N VAL A 18 -3.45 -24.83 -6.00
CA VAL A 18 -2.37 -24.29 -5.16
C VAL A 18 -1.38 -25.38 -4.80
N SER A 19 -0.12 -25.00 -4.61
CA SER A 19 0.89 -25.91 -4.08
C SER A 19 0.68 -26.13 -2.59
N TYR A 20 1.24 -27.22 -2.07
CA TYR A 20 1.27 -27.50 -0.65
C TYR A 20 1.97 -26.37 0.14
N ASP A 21 3.07 -25.84 -0.39
CA ASP A 21 3.82 -24.75 0.26
C ASP A 21 2.96 -23.48 0.40
N THR A 22 2.29 -23.06 -0.68
CA THR A 22 1.43 -21.88 -0.65
C THR A 22 0.26 -22.05 0.32
N ILE A 23 -0.41 -23.20 0.33
CA ILE A 23 -1.60 -23.39 1.17
C ILE A 23 -1.25 -23.46 2.66
N CYS A 24 -0.06 -23.95 3.01
CA CYS A 24 0.43 -23.98 4.38
C CYS A 24 0.75 -22.59 4.94
N ARG A 25 0.91 -21.59 4.07
CA ARG A 25 1.08 -20.18 4.47
C ARG A 25 -0.24 -19.48 4.80
N ILE A 26 -1.39 -20.10 4.51
CA ILE A 26 -2.72 -19.57 4.90
C ILE A 26 -3.13 -20.20 6.24
N PRO A 27 -3.08 -19.48 7.37
CA PRO A 27 -3.16 -20.09 8.69
C PRO A 27 -4.42 -20.89 8.95
N PHE A 28 -5.60 -20.34 8.63
CA PHE A 28 -6.87 -21.05 8.79
C PHE A 28 -6.89 -22.40 8.07
N ILE A 29 -6.38 -22.45 6.84
CA ILE A 29 -6.41 -23.66 6.00
C ILE A 29 -5.36 -24.65 6.48
N ALA A 30 -4.16 -24.16 6.80
CA ALA A 30 -3.07 -24.96 7.36
C ALA A 30 -3.48 -25.63 8.67
N GLU A 31 -4.09 -24.89 9.60
CA GLU A 31 -4.53 -25.41 10.89
C GLU A 31 -5.67 -26.43 10.73
N LYS A 32 -6.67 -26.10 9.91
CA LYS A 32 -7.87 -26.91 9.74
C LYS A 32 -7.61 -28.22 9.00
N TYR A 33 -6.73 -28.21 7.99
CA TYR A 33 -6.56 -29.34 7.08
C TYR A 33 -5.16 -29.98 7.11
N TYR A 34 -4.14 -29.31 7.65
CA TYR A 34 -2.73 -29.75 7.58
C TYR A 34 -1.96 -29.73 8.93
N ARG A 35 -2.70 -29.72 10.05
CA ARG A 35 -2.34 -29.63 11.49
C ARG A 35 -0.96 -30.12 11.99
N LYS A 36 -0.23 -30.99 11.29
CA LYS A 36 1.03 -31.61 11.77
C LYS A 36 2.31 -30.78 11.57
N LYS A 37 2.32 -29.71 10.76
CA LYS A 37 3.54 -28.90 10.47
C LYS A 37 3.41 -27.38 10.72
N TYR A 38 2.24 -26.89 11.14
CA TYR A 38 2.03 -25.45 11.37
C TYR A 38 2.96 -24.86 12.45
N ILE A 39 3.35 -25.68 13.43
CA ILE A 39 4.14 -25.26 14.61
C ILE A 39 5.60 -24.94 14.25
N GLU A 40 6.17 -25.50 13.18
CA GLU A 40 7.60 -25.32 12.83
C GLU A 40 7.88 -24.06 11.98
N ASN A 41 6.89 -23.56 11.21
CA ASN A 41 7.10 -22.48 10.22
C ASN A 41 6.70 -21.07 10.72
N THR A 42 6.14 -20.94 11.92
CA THR A 42 5.78 -19.63 12.50
C THR A 42 6.99 -18.76 12.88
N SER A 43 8.20 -19.33 12.96
CA SER A 43 9.42 -18.59 13.34
C SER A 43 10.02 -17.71 12.24
N ARG A 44 9.42 -17.64 11.04
CA ARG A 44 9.87 -16.75 9.94
C ARG A 44 8.79 -15.77 9.47
N ARG A 45 7.86 -15.38 10.34
CA ARG A 45 6.80 -14.43 9.96
C ARG A 45 7.26 -12.99 10.06
N PHE A 46 6.76 -12.20 9.11
CA PHE A 46 7.01 -10.79 8.94
C PHE A 46 6.80 -10.07 10.25
N SER A 47 7.81 -9.33 10.70
CA SER A 47 7.54 -8.33 11.71
C SER A 47 6.97 -7.13 10.96
N ALA A 48 5.79 -6.67 11.38
CA ALA A 48 5.33 -5.29 11.23
C ALA A 48 6.46 -4.26 11.44
N VAL A 49 7.45 -4.64 12.24
CA VAL A 49 8.67 -3.91 12.53
C VAL A 49 9.51 -3.66 11.28
N SER A 50 9.51 -4.51 10.24
CA SER A 50 10.30 -4.27 9.01
C SER A 50 9.65 -3.22 8.08
N ILE A 51 8.32 -3.14 8.02
CA ILE A 51 7.61 -2.06 7.30
C ILE A 51 7.70 -0.77 8.12
N LYS A 52 7.46 -0.84 9.44
CA LYS A 52 7.63 0.32 10.33
C LYS A 52 9.08 0.80 10.39
N SER A 53 10.09 -0.08 10.32
CA SER A 53 11.50 0.30 10.31
C SER A 53 11.88 0.94 8.98
N LYS A 54 11.42 0.44 7.83
CA LYS A 54 11.62 1.08 6.52
C LYS A 54 10.95 2.48 6.46
N ILE A 55 9.74 2.61 7.02
CA ILE A 55 9.06 3.90 7.16
C ILE A 55 9.86 4.83 8.11
N THR A 56 10.37 4.31 9.23
CA THR A 56 11.12 5.08 10.23
C THR A 56 12.51 5.49 9.75
N GLU A 57 13.23 4.64 9.01
CA GLU A 57 14.52 4.95 8.39
C GLU A 57 14.38 6.05 7.34
N THR A 58 13.29 6.03 6.58
CA THR A 58 12.98 7.10 5.63
C THR A 58 12.58 8.39 6.34
N ILE A 59 11.84 8.34 7.45
CA ILE A 59 11.50 9.53 8.24
C ILE A 59 12.74 10.13 8.95
N ASN A 60 13.69 9.30 9.38
CA ASN A 60 14.91 9.75 10.04
C ASN A 60 15.92 10.36 9.06
N SER A 61 15.95 9.93 7.79
CA SER A 61 16.77 10.59 6.76
C SER A 61 16.32 12.02 6.46
N PHE A 62 15.06 12.38 6.75
CA PHE A 62 14.57 13.77 6.71
C PHE A 62 14.97 14.62 7.92
N LYS A 63 15.41 14.02 9.03
CA LYS A 63 15.75 14.76 10.28
C LYS A 63 17.25 14.89 10.56
N THR A 64 18.11 14.13 9.88
CA THR A 64 19.55 14.15 10.13
C THR A 64 20.34 14.44 8.85
N THR A 65 20.27 15.68 8.38
CA THR A 65 21.42 16.31 7.72
C THR A 65 22.15 17.16 8.76
N ASN A 66 22.90 16.51 9.64
CA ASN A 66 24.06 17.08 10.35
C ASN A 66 24.76 15.99 11.17
N CYS A 67 26.02 15.73 10.82
CA CYS A 67 27.08 15.03 11.57
C CYS A 67 26.73 13.62 12.11
N ASP A 68 27.50 12.56 11.94
CA ASP A 68 28.95 12.43 11.82
C ASP A 68 29.28 11.04 11.25
N SER A 69 30.46 10.96 10.66
CA SER A 69 31.10 9.70 10.27
C SER A 69 31.45 8.86 11.50
N LYS A 70 31.29 7.53 11.41
CA LYS A 70 32.29 6.55 11.90
C LYS A 70 31.98 5.11 11.51
N ASN A 71 33.03 4.47 11.00
CA ASN A 71 33.26 3.03 10.76
C ASN A 71 32.80 2.13 11.91
N TYR A 72 32.50 0.86 11.62
CA TYR A 72 33.16 -0.27 12.30
C TYR A 72 33.03 -1.60 11.50
N HIS A 73 33.93 -2.50 11.88
CA HIS A 73 34.51 -3.62 11.15
C HIS A 73 33.67 -4.89 11.02
N SER A 74 34.09 -5.68 10.03
CA SER A 74 33.97 -7.14 9.90
C SER A 74 34.38 -7.91 11.15
N GLU A 75 33.70 -9.01 11.47
CA GLU A 75 34.36 -10.23 11.95
C GLU A 75 33.48 -11.49 11.79
N ILE A 76 34.18 -12.58 11.49
CA ILE A 76 33.75 -13.95 11.22
C ILE A 76 33.79 -14.71 12.55
N ASN A 77 32.85 -15.63 12.82
CA ASN A 77 33.17 -17.01 13.27
C ASN A 77 31.93 -17.91 13.51
N SER A 78 32.19 -19.18 13.18
CA SER A 78 31.53 -20.47 13.42
C SER A 78 30.74 -20.61 14.73
N SER A 79 29.73 -21.49 14.83
CA SER A 79 29.89 -22.95 14.97
C SER A 79 28.54 -23.69 14.99
N ALA A 80 28.50 -24.88 14.38
CA ALA A 80 27.40 -25.85 14.46
C ALA A 80 27.49 -26.72 15.74
N PRO A 81 26.40 -27.41 16.11
CA PRO A 81 26.55 -28.85 16.31
C PRO A 81 25.39 -29.68 15.73
N SER A 82 25.80 -30.81 15.15
CA SER A 82 25.02 -31.97 14.71
C SER A 82 24.65 -32.90 15.87
N LEU A 83 23.51 -33.60 15.80
CA LEU A 83 23.31 -34.92 16.44
C LEU A 83 22.21 -35.75 15.75
N ASN A 84 22.40 -37.07 15.81
CA ASN A 84 21.92 -38.12 14.90
C ASN A 84 20.52 -38.71 15.17
N ILE A 85 19.89 -39.13 14.06
CA ILE A 85 19.15 -40.37 13.72
C ILE A 85 18.69 -41.30 14.87
N GLY A 86 17.38 -41.60 14.87
CA GLY A 86 16.79 -42.81 15.42
C GLY A 86 15.49 -43.16 14.68
N ASN A 87 15.51 -44.30 13.95
CA ASN A 87 14.37 -44.89 13.24
C ASN A 87 13.34 -45.45 14.22
N ASP A 88 12.05 -45.30 13.92
CA ASP A 88 11.03 -46.30 14.24
C ASP A 88 9.95 -46.31 13.15
N TYR A 89 9.91 -47.42 12.42
CA TYR A 89 8.87 -47.82 11.50
C TYR A 89 7.73 -48.48 12.30
N GLU A 90 6.47 -48.04 12.14
CA GLU A 90 5.41 -48.86 11.56
C GLU A 90 4.00 -48.23 11.65
N SER A 91 3.17 -48.66 10.69
CA SER A 91 1.72 -48.45 10.57
C SER A 91 1.23 -47.17 9.85
N PHE A 92 1.67 -47.00 8.60
CA PHE A 92 0.89 -46.24 7.62
C PHE A 92 -0.13 -47.15 6.93
N ARG A 93 -1.40 -47.00 7.34
CA ARG A 93 -2.53 -47.43 6.52
C ARG A 93 -2.41 -46.77 5.15
N LYS A 94 -2.39 -47.60 4.09
CA LYS A 94 -2.54 -47.19 2.69
C LYS A 94 -3.91 -46.51 2.52
N GLN A 95 -3.95 -45.19 2.71
CA GLN A 95 -5.09 -44.37 2.32
C GLN A 95 -4.84 -43.94 0.88
N SER A 96 -5.69 -44.39 -0.04
CA SER A 96 -5.74 -43.98 -1.44
C SER A 96 -5.63 -42.45 -1.53
N PHE A 97 -4.58 -41.94 -2.17
CA PHE A 97 -4.33 -40.50 -2.32
C PHE A 97 -5.31 -39.88 -3.33
N SER A 98 -6.56 -39.68 -2.92
CA SER A 98 -7.41 -38.69 -3.58
C SER A 98 -6.78 -37.31 -3.37
N CYS A 99 -6.54 -36.56 -4.44
CA CYS A 99 -6.19 -35.13 -4.35
C CYS A 99 -7.10 -34.49 -3.29
N PRO A 100 -6.54 -33.87 -2.22
CA PRO A 100 -7.36 -33.30 -1.16
C PRO A 100 -8.17 -32.15 -1.76
N ARG A 101 -9.45 -32.42 -2.04
CA ARG A 101 -10.42 -31.41 -2.44
C ARG A 101 -10.89 -30.72 -1.17
N ILE A 102 -10.50 -29.47 -0.99
CA ILE A 102 -10.91 -28.64 0.14
C ILE A 102 -12.04 -27.74 -0.32
N PHE A 103 -13.15 -27.73 0.41
CA PHE A 103 -14.25 -26.78 0.20
C PHE A 103 -14.27 -25.74 1.33
N ILE A 104 -14.47 -24.47 0.96
CA ILE A 104 -14.62 -23.34 1.87
C ILE A 104 -15.82 -22.51 1.39
N ASP A 105 -16.81 -22.37 2.26
CA ASP A 105 -18.04 -21.62 1.97
C ASP A 105 -17.83 -20.12 2.21
N ARG A 106 -17.15 -19.46 1.26
CA ARG A 106 -16.82 -18.03 1.27
C ARG A 106 -16.94 -17.45 -0.12
N ASP A 107 -17.10 -16.13 -0.21
CA ASP A 107 -17.06 -15.43 -1.49
C ASP A 107 -15.66 -15.54 -2.11
N PRO A 108 -15.52 -16.07 -3.34
CA PRO A 108 -14.23 -16.19 -4.00
C PRO A 108 -13.61 -14.86 -4.43
N LYS A 109 -14.35 -13.74 -4.44
CA LYS A 109 -13.91 -12.44 -5.02
C LYS A 109 -12.51 -12.02 -4.58
N TYR A 110 -12.22 -12.09 -3.28
CA TYR A 110 -10.97 -11.59 -2.70
C TYR A 110 -9.91 -12.69 -2.47
N PHE A 111 -10.28 -13.96 -2.65
CA PHE A 111 -9.34 -15.06 -2.47
C PHE A 111 -8.10 -15.02 -3.39
N PRO A 112 -8.20 -14.59 -4.67
CA PRO A 112 -7.01 -14.37 -5.51
C PRO A 112 -5.97 -13.44 -4.88
N ILE A 113 -6.43 -12.40 -4.18
CA ILE A 113 -5.56 -11.41 -3.52
C ILE A 113 -4.82 -12.02 -2.34
N ILE A 114 -5.53 -12.83 -1.55
CA ILE A 114 -4.95 -13.60 -0.45
C ILE A 114 -3.92 -14.59 -0.98
N LEU A 115 -4.23 -15.29 -2.08
CA LEU A 115 -3.30 -16.20 -2.73
C LEU A 115 -2.05 -15.49 -3.24
N GLU A 116 -2.19 -14.32 -3.85
CA GLU A 116 -1.04 -13.56 -4.32
C GLU A 116 -0.17 -13.07 -3.15
N PHE A 117 -0.79 -12.61 -2.05
CA PHE A 117 -0.07 -12.23 -0.83
C PHE A 117 0.79 -13.38 -0.30
N VAL A 118 0.26 -14.61 -0.20
CA VAL A 118 1.04 -15.75 0.33
C VAL A 118 2.08 -16.30 -0.66
N ARG A 119 1.86 -16.15 -1.96
CA ARG A 119 2.83 -16.54 -3.00
C ARG A 119 4.02 -15.60 -3.01
N ASN A 120 3.75 -14.30 -2.93
CA ASN A 120 4.76 -13.24 -3.03
C ASN A 120 5.19 -12.73 -1.66
N ALA A 121 5.23 -13.59 -0.64
CA ALA A 121 5.52 -13.17 0.72
C ALA A 121 6.83 -12.35 0.80
N GLU A 122 7.82 -12.63 -0.06
CA GLU A 122 9.11 -11.92 -0.10
C GLU A 122 9.08 -10.55 -0.82
N GLU A 123 8.05 -10.26 -1.63
CA GLU A 123 7.87 -8.97 -2.31
C GLU A 123 6.93 -8.06 -1.50
N GLY A 124 7.16 -6.73 -1.56
CA GLY A 124 6.23 -5.78 -0.98
C GLY A 124 4.85 -5.92 -1.60
N PHE A 125 3.82 -6.17 -0.77
CA PHE A 125 2.43 -6.41 -1.19
C PHE A 125 1.84 -5.32 -2.11
N GLU A 126 2.43 -4.13 -2.11
CA GLU A 126 1.73 -2.91 -2.50
C GLU A 126 1.76 -2.51 -3.97
N THR A 127 2.40 -3.30 -4.84
CA THR A 127 2.66 -2.82 -6.19
C THR A 127 1.54 -3.10 -7.20
N ARG A 128 0.47 -3.83 -6.85
CA ARG A 128 -0.52 -4.30 -7.86
C ARG A 128 -2.00 -4.09 -7.54
N TYR A 129 -2.37 -3.95 -6.27
CA TYR A 129 -3.79 -3.89 -5.88
C TYR A 129 -4.31 -2.46 -5.70
N HIS A 130 -4.93 -1.96 -6.76
CA HIS A 130 -5.54 -0.64 -6.80
C HIS A 130 -7.00 -0.68 -6.31
N PHE A 131 -7.18 -0.72 -4.98
CA PHE A 131 -8.49 -0.41 -4.37
C PHE A 131 -8.69 1.11 -4.34
N ASP A 132 -9.67 1.59 -5.10
CA ASP A 132 -10.14 2.98 -5.07
C ASP A 132 -11.23 3.17 -4.00
N ASP A 133 -11.97 2.09 -3.72
CA ASP A 133 -13.12 2.08 -2.85
C ASP A 133 -12.79 1.48 -1.48
N ASP A 134 -13.19 2.20 -0.43
CA ASP A 134 -13.01 1.78 0.95
C ASP A 134 -13.87 0.54 1.24
N GLU A 135 -14.99 0.34 0.53
CA GLU A 135 -15.81 -0.87 0.65
C GLU A 135 -15.04 -2.14 0.25
N GLU A 136 -14.17 -2.05 -0.76
CA GLU A 136 -13.35 -3.19 -1.18
C GLU A 136 -12.26 -3.53 -0.16
N LEU A 137 -11.66 -2.51 0.47
CA LEU A 137 -10.73 -2.71 1.58
C LEU A 137 -11.43 -3.33 2.79
N ILE A 138 -12.64 -2.89 3.13
CA ILE A 138 -13.44 -3.45 4.23
C ILE A 138 -13.81 -4.92 3.95
N ALA A 139 -14.19 -5.24 2.72
CA ALA A 139 -14.52 -6.61 2.34
C ALA A 139 -13.28 -7.52 2.38
N LEU A 140 -12.13 -7.02 1.92
CA LEU A 140 -10.85 -7.73 2.03
C LEU A 140 -10.41 -7.90 3.48
N GLU A 141 -10.61 -6.89 4.34
CA GLU A 141 -10.33 -6.98 5.78
C GLU A 141 -11.09 -8.15 6.43
N LYS A 142 -12.37 -8.34 6.06
CA LYS A 142 -13.20 -9.46 6.53
C LYS A 142 -12.66 -10.81 6.08
N GLU A 143 -12.18 -10.93 4.85
CA GLU A 143 -11.55 -12.17 4.39
C GLU A 143 -10.21 -12.41 5.10
N CYS A 144 -9.37 -11.39 5.27
CA CYS A 144 -8.12 -11.51 6.04
C CYS A 144 -8.37 -12.01 7.47
N LYS A 145 -9.40 -11.49 8.15
CA LYS A 145 -9.84 -11.99 9.47
C LYS A 145 -10.27 -13.45 9.41
N PHE A 146 -11.06 -13.83 8.41
CA PHE A 146 -11.53 -15.22 8.25
C PHE A 146 -10.37 -16.21 8.03
N TYR A 147 -9.44 -15.88 7.13
CA TYR A 147 -8.29 -16.71 6.82
C TYR A 147 -7.14 -16.60 7.84
N GLN A 148 -7.31 -15.76 8.87
CA GLN A 148 -6.32 -15.48 9.93
C GLN A 148 -4.99 -14.93 9.39
N MET A 149 -5.08 -14.02 8.41
CA MET A 149 -3.94 -13.41 7.74
C MET A 149 -3.51 -12.15 8.51
N ASP A 150 -2.94 -12.30 9.71
CA ASP A 150 -2.64 -11.17 10.62
C ASP A 150 -1.73 -10.10 10.01
N ASP A 151 -0.66 -10.52 9.32
CA ASP A 151 0.28 -9.59 8.66
C ASP A 151 -0.43 -8.78 7.57
N PHE A 152 -1.29 -9.44 6.79
CA PHE A 152 -2.04 -8.80 5.73
C PHE A 152 -3.15 -7.91 6.31
N LEU A 153 -3.82 -8.36 7.37
CA LEU A 153 -4.83 -7.59 8.10
C LEU A 153 -4.24 -6.26 8.59
N GLN A 154 -3.04 -6.29 9.15
CA GLN A 154 -2.36 -5.07 9.60
C GLN A 154 -2.08 -4.10 8.45
N ILE A 155 -1.64 -4.60 7.29
CA ILE A 155 -1.42 -3.78 6.09
C ILE A 155 -2.74 -3.10 5.66
N ILE A 156 -3.84 -3.85 5.58
CA ILE A 156 -5.15 -3.31 5.22
C ILE A 156 -5.61 -2.25 6.23
N GLN A 157 -5.41 -2.49 7.52
CA GLN A 157 -5.75 -1.52 8.57
C GLN A 157 -4.91 -0.24 8.45
N MET A 158 -3.61 -0.35 8.16
CA MET A 158 -2.76 0.81 7.93
C MET A 158 -3.21 1.62 6.70
N LEU A 159 -3.68 0.96 5.64
CA LEU A 159 -4.22 1.62 4.44
C LEU A 159 -5.54 2.36 4.70
N MET A 160 -6.34 1.89 5.66
CA MET A 160 -7.62 2.50 6.06
C MET A 160 -7.48 3.61 7.11
N GLU A 161 -6.31 3.77 7.74
CA GLU A 161 -6.11 4.85 8.71
C GLU A 161 -6.25 6.22 8.04
N PRO A 162 -6.77 7.24 8.76
CA PRO A 162 -6.78 8.61 8.28
C PRO A 162 -5.39 9.07 7.85
N LEU A 163 -5.34 9.90 6.81
CA LEU A 163 -4.10 10.45 6.29
C LEU A 163 -3.39 11.29 7.36
N LYS A 164 -2.11 11.01 7.54
CA LYS A 164 -1.22 11.71 8.48
C LYS A 164 -0.08 12.37 7.71
N ILE A 165 0.55 13.35 8.34
CA ILE A 165 1.79 13.97 7.86
C ILE A 165 2.83 12.86 7.57
N ASN A 166 3.58 13.02 6.49
CA ASN A 166 4.55 12.08 5.93
C ASN A 166 3.95 10.80 5.32
N ASN A 167 2.62 10.69 5.20
CA ASN A 167 2.04 9.60 4.42
C ASN A 167 2.29 9.84 2.94
N THR A 168 2.75 8.80 2.26
CA THR A 168 2.78 8.78 0.80
C THR A 168 1.36 8.57 0.27
N VAL A 169 1.01 9.34 -0.74
CA VAL A 169 -0.31 9.29 -1.37
C VAL A 169 -0.21 9.28 -2.89
N VAL A 170 -1.25 8.75 -3.51
CA VAL A 170 -1.52 8.82 -4.95
C VAL A 170 -2.96 9.29 -5.16
N TRP A 171 -3.29 9.71 -6.37
CA TRP A 171 -4.66 10.00 -6.75
C TRP A 171 -5.51 8.73 -6.75
N LYS A 172 -6.74 8.80 -6.23
CA LYS A 172 -7.77 7.80 -6.55
C LYS A 172 -8.11 7.91 -8.03
N GLN A 173 -8.20 6.78 -8.74
CA GLN A 173 -8.46 6.78 -10.18
C GLN A 173 -9.80 7.44 -10.53
N SER A 174 -10.81 7.23 -9.69
CA SER A 174 -12.13 7.87 -9.73
C SER A 174 -12.11 9.39 -9.55
N ALA A 175 -11.08 9.95 -8.92
CA ALA A 175 -10.98 11.40 -8.70
C ALA A 175 -10.27 12.14 -9.85
N ILE A 176 -9.42 11.47 -10.63
CA ILE A 176 -8.59 12.13 -11.65
C ILE A 176 -9.45 12.90 -12.65
N ASP A 177 -10.52 12.30 -13.18
CA ASP A 177 -11.38 12.92 -14.19
C ASP A 177 -12.08 14.18 -13.69
N LEU A 178 -12.29 14.29 -12.38
CA LEU A 178 -12.93 15.43 -11.72
C LEU A 178 -11.93 16.55 -11.41
N TYR A 179 -10.69 16.21 -11.07
CA TYR A 179 -9.72 17.16 -10.52
C TYR A 179 -8.66 17.63 -11.52
N TRP A 180 -8.41 16.90 -12.61
CA TRP A 180 -7.23 17.17 -13.44
C TRP A 180 -7.19 18.60 -14.00
N ARG A 181 -8.33 19.15 -14.45
CA ARG A 181 -8.40 20.52 -14.99
C ARG A 181 -7.99 21.55 -13.94
N SER A 182 -8.55 21.40 -12.74
CA SER A 182 -8.28 22.26 -11.60
C SER A 182 -6.85 22.12 -11.09
N PHE A 183 -6.32 20.88 -11.10
CA PHE A 183 -4.96 20.58 -10.71
C PHE A 183 -3.91 21.26 -11.61
N VAL A 184 -4.19 21.40 -12.92
CA VAL A 184 -3.27 22.11 -13.84
C VAL A 184 -3.00 23.54 -13.38
N HIS A 185 -3.99 24.23 -12.79
CA HIS A 185 -3.76 25.59 -12.30
C HIS A 185 -2.72 25.63 -11.16
N CYS A 186 -2.73 24.65 -10.26
CA CYS A 186 -1.71 24.53 -9.20
C CYS A 186 -0.33 24.13 -9.74
N VAL A 187 -0.27 23.46 -10.90
CA VAL A 187 1.00 23.12 -11.56
C VAL A 187 1.58 24.34 -12.28
N VAL A 188 0.73 25.16 -12.90
CA VAL A 188 1.14 26.35 -13.66
C VAL A 188 1.48 27.54 -12.75
N ASP A 189 0.76 27.70 -11.64
CA ASP A 189 1.02 28.73 -10.64
C ASP A 189 1.45 28.09 -9.32
N PRO A 190 2.76 28.12 -8.97
CA PRO A 190 3.26 27.54 -7.72
C PRO A 190 2.77 28.29 -6.48
N THR A 191 2.22 29.49 -6.63
CA THR A 191 1.61 30.21 -5.51
C THR A 191 0.23 29.68 -5.18
N LEU A 192 -0.44 28.97 -6.10
CA LEU A 192 -1.79 28.45 -5.95
C LEU A 192 -1.78 27.02 -5.41
N SER A 193 -2.27 26.81 -4.18
CA SER A 193 -2.41 25.47 -3.60
C SER A 193 -3.83 24.94 -3.64
N VAL A 194 -4.82 25.81 -3.87
CA VAL A 194 -6.24 25.41 -3.87
C VAL A 194 -6.75 25.25 -5.31
N PRO A 195 -7.34 24.11 -5.70
CA PRO A 195 -7.49 23.76 -7.12
C PRO A 195 -8.70 24.41 -7.82
N PHE A 196 -9.81 24.71 -7.13
CA PHE A 196 -11.05 25.16 -7.80
C PHE A 196 -11.17 26.68 -7.84
N LEU A 197 -11.10 27.23 -9.05
CA LEU A 197 -11.23 28.66 -9.30
C LEU A 197 -12.69 29.09 -9.49
N PHE A 198 -13.01 30.28 -9.02
CA PHE A 198 -14.29 30.93 -9.24
C PHE A 198 -14.14 32.46 -9.23
N GLU A 199 -15.04 33.15 -9.93
CA GLU A 199 -15.06 34.61 -9.96
C GLU A 199 -16.14 35.15 -9.00
N LYS A 200 -15.79 36.16 -8.20
CA LYS A 200 -16.72 36.87 -7.33
C LYS A 200 -16.38 38.36 -7.35
N ASN A 201 -17.36 39.19 -7.72
CA ASN A 201 -17.20 40.65 -7.81
C ASN A 201 -16.01 41.07 -8.69
N SER A 202 -15.77 40.39 -9.81
CA SER A 202 -14.63 40.64 -10.72
C SER A 202 -13.24 40.36 -10.11
N HIS A 203 -13.18 39.66 -8.99
CA HIS A 203 -11.96 39.09 -8.43
C HIS A 203 -11.97 37.57 -8.62
N LEU A 204 -10.81 37.03 -9.00
CA LEU A 204 -10.60 35.59 -9.11
C LEU A 204 -10.21 35.03 -7.75
N PHE A 205 -10.86 33.95 -7.33
CA PHE A 205 -10.57 33.24 -6.10
C PHE A 205 -10.42 31.75 -6.37
N ALA A 206 -9.78 31.05 -5.43
CA ALA A 206 -9.73 29.60 -5.38
C ALA A 206 -10.33 29.11 -4.06
N LYS A 207 -11.12 28.02 -4.09
CA LYS A 207 -11.74 27.44 -2.89
C LYS A 207 -11.59 25.91 -2.85
N CYS A 208 -11.39 25.35 -1.67
CA CYS A 208 -11.49 23.91 -1.45
C CYS A 208 -12.97 23.50 -1.41
N ILE A 209 -13.34 22.42 -2.10
CA ILE A 209 -14.74 21.97 -2.10
C ILE A 209 -15.16 21.29 -0.79
N ALA A 210 -14.19 20.84 0.01
CA ALA A 210 -14.45 20.08 1.23
C ALA A 210 -14.26 20.88 2.52
N CYS A 211 -13.64 22.06 2.47
CA CYS A 211 -13.45 22.94 3.63
C CYS A 211 -13.58 24.42 3.24
N ASP A 212 -13.49 25.31 4.22
CA ASP A 212 -13.68 26.76 4.00
C ASP A 212 -12.42 27.53 3.61
N THR A 213 -11.35 26.81 3.23
CA THR A 213 -10.13 27.46 2.74
C THR A 213 -10.41 28.16 1.41
N VAL A 214 -10.12 29.47 1.38
CA VAL A 214 -10.19 30.33 0.21
C VAL A 214 -8.83 30.99 0.01
N GLN A 215 -8.39 31.08 -1.24
CA GLN A 215 -7.14 31.69 -1.64
C GLN A 215 -7.38 32.70 -2.76
N GLU A 216 -6.74 33.86 -2.69
CA GLU A 216 -6.67 34.79 -3.82
C GLU A 216 -5.41 34.48 -4.64
N PRO A 217 -5.53 34.08 -5.92
CA PRO A 217 -4.38 33.80 -6.76
C PRO A 217 -3.58 35.08 -7.04
N LYS A 218 -2.25 34.98 -6.96
CA LYS A 218 -1.37 36.15 -7.12
C LYS A 218 -0.99 36.43 -8.58
N VAL A 219 -1.18 35.47 -9.48
CA VAL A 219 -0.62 35.52 -10.83
C VAL A 219 -1.72 35.53 -11.89
N SER A 220 -1.52 36.32 -12.95
CA SER A 220 -2.41 36.44 -14.10
C SER A 220 -2.38 35.26 -15.08
N SER A 221 -1.35 34.39 -15.00
CA SER A 221 -1.16 33.24 -15.89
C SER A 221 -2.24 32.17 -15.78
N ILE A 222 -2.99 32.17 -14.67
CA ILE A 222 -4.12 31.26 -14.44
C ILE A 222 -5.24 31.47 -15.47
N ILE A 223 -5.41 32.69 -15.97
CA ILE A 223 -6.53 33.09 -16.84
C ILE A 223 -6.38 32.52 -18.26
N ASP A 224 -5.17 32.12 -18.68
CA ASP A 224 -4.87 31.71 -20.06
C ASP A 224 -4.41 30.24 -20.20
N VAL A 225 -4.75 29.39 -19.23
CA VAL A 225 -4.39 27.97 -19.28
C VAL A 225 -5.26 27.22 -20.28
N ASN A 226 -4.68 26.83 -21.43
CA ASN A 226 -5.33 25.92 -22.38
C ASN A 226 -5.45 24.50 -21.82
N ALA A 227 -6.57 24.19 -21.17
CA ALA A 227 -6.81 22.87 -20.55
C ALA A 227 -6.67 21.68 -21.52
N GLU A 228 -7.00 21.83 -22.81
CA GLU A 228 -6.90 20.73 -23.78
C GLU A 228 -5.45 20.32 -24.05
N GLY A 229 -4.52 21.29 -24.04
CA GLY A 229 -3.08 21.03 -24.14
C GLY A 229 -2.53 20.20 -22.98
N TRP A 230 -3.26 20.14 -21.86
CA TRP A 230 -2.89 19.41 -20.65
C TRP A 230 -3.61 18.08 -20.49
N LEU A 231 -4.32 17.56 -21.50
CA LEU A 231 -4.90 16.21 -21.47
C LEU A 231 -3.92 15.10 -21.04
N PRO A 232 -2.62 15.12 -21.42
CA PRO A 232 -1.65 14.14 -20.91
C PRO A 232 -1.50 14.13 -19.38
N MET A 233 -1.88 15.21 -18.69
CA MET A 233 -1.90 15.28 -17.23
C MET A 233 -2.78 14.19 -16.61
N VAL A 234 -3.90 13.83 -17.25
CA VAL A 234 -4.78 12.76 -16.80
C VAL A 234 -4.01 11.44 -16.66
N HIS A 235 -3.17 11.10 -17.64
CA HIS A 235 -2.33 9.91 -17.56
C HIS A 235 -1.25 10.10 -16.48
N HIS A 236 -0.60 11.26 -16.44
CA HIS A 236 0.48 11.51 -15.49
C HIS A 236 0.03 11.39 -14.03
N MET A 237 -1.17 11.90 -13.71
CA MET A 237 -1.79 11.82 -12.38
C MET A 237 -1.97 10.38 -11.89
N LYS A 238 -2.19 9.39 -12.79
CA LYS A 238 -2.35 7.97 -12.41
C LYS A 238 -1.11 7.38 -11.74
N SER A 239 0.07 7.88 -12.11
CA SER A 239 1.36 7.44 -11.59
C SER A 239 1.98 8.43 -10.60
N MET A 240 1.36 9.60 -10.43
CA MET A 240 1.91 10.66 -9.61
C MET A 240 1.82 10.30 -8.14
N LYS A 241 2.95 10.42 -7.45
CA LYS A 241 3.01 10.23 -6.01
C LYS A 241 3.29 11.56 -5.32
N GLY A 242 2.80 11.69 -4.10
CA GLY A 242 3.02 12.85 -3.26
C GLY A 242 3.19 12.46 -1.79
N ILE A 243 3.57 13.43 -0.98
CA ILE A 243 3.66 13.30 0.47
C ILE A 243 2.73 14.32 1.12
N VAL A 244 1.96 13.86 2.10
CA VAL A 244 1.16 14.75 2.95
C VAL A 244 2.10 15.58 3.84
N ILE A 245 2.13 16.89 3.62
CA ILE A 245 2.96 17.81 4.40
C ILE A 245 2.17 18.49 5.53
N GLN A 246 0.84 18.59 5.40
CA GLN A 246 -0.04 19.17 6.42
C GLN A 246 -1.44 18.54 6.36
N THR A 247 -2.09 18.37 7.52
CA THR A 247 -3.51 17.99 7.63
C THR A 247 -4.39 19.20 7.93
N ILE A 248 -5.57 19.30 7.35
CA ILE A 248 -6.49 20.45 7.46
C ILE A 248 -7.89 19.93 7.82
N ASP A 249 -8.41 20.36 8.98
CA ASP A 249 -9.79 20.14 9.46
C ASP A 249 -10.33 18.71 9.23
N GLU A 250 -9.48 17.70 9.47
CA GLU A 250 -9.70 16.24 9.33
C GLU A 250 -10.16 15.72 7.95
N SER A 251 -10.66 16.59 7.09
CA SER A 251 -11.29 16.30 5.81
C SER A 251 -10.35 16.51 4.63
N CYS A 252 -9.28 17.27 4.83
CA CYS A 252 -8.37 17.68 3.79
C CYS A 252 -6.90 17.55 4.23
N CYS A 253 -6.02 17.61 3.24
CA CYS A 253 -4.58 17.74 3.48
C CYS A 253 -3.89 18.53 2.37
N LEU A 254 -2.72 19.06 2.69
CA LEU A 254 -1.79 19.65 1.73
C LEU A 254 -0.80 18.57 1.31
N VAL A 255 -0.73 18.31 0.00
CA VAL A 255 0.15 17.32 -0.59
C VAL A 255 1.23 18.01 -1.40
N GLU A 256 2.49 17.65 -1.17
CA GLU A 256 3.60 17.97 -2.06
C GLU A 256 3.81 16.83 -3.05
N TRP A 257 3.70 17.12 -4.33
CA TRP A 257 3.83 16.15 -5.42
C TRP A 257 5.27 16.06 -5.93
N GLN A 258 5.60 14.95 -6.58
CA GLN A 258 6.93 14.72 -7.19
C GLN A 258 7.36 15.78 -8.21
N ASN A 259 6.42 16.51 -8.80
CA ASN A 259 6.70 17.62 -9.71
C ASN A 259 6.94 18.96 -8.98
N GLY A 260 6.94 18.97 -7.64
CA GLY A 260 7.11 20.16 -6.81
C GLY A 260 5.83 20.97 -6.56
N ALA A 261 4.71 20.63 -7.21
CA ALA A 261 3.44 21.29 -6.95
C ALA A 261 2.93 20.96 -5.55
N GLN A 262 2.36 21.95 -4.86
CA GLN A 262 1.67 21.75 -3.59
C GLN A 262 0.18 21.96 -3.79
N THR A 263 -0.64 20.99 -3.38
CA THR A 263 -2.10 21.11 -3.52
C THR A 263 -2.85 20.70 -2.27
N HIS A 264 -3.76 21.57 -1.86
CA HIS A 264 -4.77 21.30 -0.86
C HIS A 264 -5.90 20.49 -1.52
N LEU A 265 -6.08 19.27 -1.02
CA LEU A 265 -7.07 18.34 -1.53
C LEU A 265 -7.90 17.69 -0.41
N PRO A 266 -9.17 17.33 -0.69
CA PRO A 266 -9.93 16.47 0.20
C PRO A 266 -9.28 15.09 0.33
N ASN A 267 -9.34 14.50 1.53
CA ASN A 267 -8.82 13.15 1.77
C ASN A 267 -9.49 12.10 0.86
N SER A 268 -10.74 12.35 0.46
CA SER A 268 -11.53 11.46 -0.41
C SER A 268 -11.00 11.32 -1.84
N CYS A 269 -10.13 12.21 -2.33
CA CYS A 269 -9.54 12.07 -3.66
C CYS A 269 -8.15 11.40 -3.65
N LEU A 270 -7.65 11.07 -2.46
CA LEU A 270 -6.33 10.51 -2.24
C LEU A 270 -6.42 9.07 -1.74
N LYS A 271 -5.38 8.31 -2.05
CA LYS A 271 -5.15 6.97 -1.53
C LYS A 271 -3.78 6.91 -0.89
N ARG A 272 -3.69 6.28 0.27
CA ARG A 272 -2.42 6.01 0.94
C ARG A 272 -1.63 4.90 0.22
N LEU A 273 -0.32 5.08 0.17
CA LEU A 273 0.67 4.07 -0.19
C LEU A 273 1.62 3.90 1.02
N LEU A 274 1.98 2.67 1.36
CA LEU A 274 2.97 2.37 2.41
C LEU A 274 4.41 2.45 1.87
N ASP A 275 4.62 2.22 0.56
CA ASP A 275 5.89 2.48 -0.09
C ASP A 275 6.23 3.99 -0.05
N PRO A 276 7.36 4.38 0.56
CA PRO A 276 7.74 5.78 0.65
C PRO A 276 8.07 6.36 -0.72
N VAL A 277 7.69 7.61 -0.95
CA VAL A 277 8.19 8.41 -2.08
C VAL A 277 9.63 8.82 -1.83
N THR A 278 10.50 8.48 -2.76
CA THR A 278 11.81 9.10 -2.88
C THR A 278 11.68 10.34 -3.78
N PHE A 279 11.81 11.52 -3.18
CA PHE A 279 12.10 12.71 -3.96
C PHE A 279 13.57 12.66 -4.36
N SER A 280 13.87 12.84 -5.64
CA SER A 280 15.23 13.17 -6.05
C SER A 280 15.61 14.47 -5.34
N SER A 281 16.70 14.45 -4.59
CA SER A 281 17.23 15.52 -3.72
C SER A 281 17.67 16.77 -4.51
N ALA A 282 16.72 17.41 -5.19
CA ALA A 282 16.91 18.62 -5.98
C ALA A 282 15.74 19.62 -5.84
N SER A 283 14.75 19.37 -4.97
CA SER A 283 13.78 20.40 -4.58
C SER A 283 14.35 21.20 -3.42
N THR A 284 15.20 22.18 -3.74
CA THR A 284 15.58 23.23 -2.80
C THR A 284 14.36 24.13 -2.59
N THR A 285 13.63 23.94 -1.49
CA THR A 285 12.87 25.05 -0.91
C THR A 285 13.87 26.16 -0.55
N PRO A 286 13.66 27.42 -0.97
CA PRO A 286 14.43 28.53 -0.42
C PRO A 286 14.06 28.67 1.06
N GLU A 287 15.08 28.68 1.91
CA GLU A 287 14.97 29.09 3.31
C GLU A 287 14.33 30.49 3.38
N ASN A 288 13.28 30.64 4.19
CA ASN A 288 12.84 31.91 4.76
C ASN A 288 12.36 31.66 6.19
#